data_AF-A0A1G0P669-F1
#
_entry.id   AF-A0A1G0P669-F1
#
_cell.length_a   1.000
_cell.length_b   1.000
_cell.length_c   1.000
_cell.angle_alpha   90.00
_cell.angle_beta   90.00
_cell.angle_gamma   90.00
#
_symmetry.space_group_name_H-M   'P 1'
#
loop_
_entity.id
_entity.type
_entity.pdbx_description
1 polymer ?
#
loop_
_entity_poly.entity_id
_entity_poly.type
_entity_poly.pdbx_seq_one_letter_code
_entity_poly.pdbx_strand_id
1 'polypeptide(L)'
;APVTVLKPQTYMNLSGLGLEPLLARPDLDPTHHLLVLVDDAALPLGTFRLRARGSSGGHHGLESVEQALGSRVYARLRIGIGPVPDDVVDLADFVLAPFAPPEAATLRELVPQMGDAVECWVAEGIQRAMNRFNQKKLD
;
A
#
# COMPACT_ATOMS: atom_id res chain seq x y z
N ALA A 1 -18.97 -9.85 0.07
CA ALA A 1 -18.15 -10.99 0.54
C ALA A 1 -17.47 -10.59 1.85
N PRO A 2 -17.15 -11.53 2.75
CA PRO A 2 -16.38 -11.20 3.95
C PRO A 2 -15.02 -10.62 3.57
N VAL A 3 -14.57 -9.58 4.28
CA VAL A 3 -13.24 -8.97 4.13
C VAL A 3 -12.39 -9.35 5.33
N THR A 4 -11.15 -9.77 5.10
CA THR A 4 -10.17 -10.01 6.15
C THR A 4 -9.12 -8.91 6.12
N VAL A 5 -8.91 -8.24 7.26
CA VAL A 5 -7.83 -7.27 7.44
C VAL A 5 -6.68 -7.96 8.16
N LEU A 6 -5.48 -7.87 7.59
CA LEU A 6 -4.26 -8.45 8.14
C LEU A 6 -3.25 -7.34 8.40
N LYS A 7 -2.71 -7.29 9.62
CA LYS A 7 -1.52 -6.52 9.97
C LYS A 7 -0.41 -7.49 10.39
N PRO A 8 0.56 -7.80 9.52
CA PRO A 8 1.65 -8.71 9.84
C PRO A 8 2.36 -8.28 11.14
N GLN A 9 2.68 -9.25 12.01
CA GLN A 9 3.47 -9.06 13.24
C GLN A 9 4.94 -9.47 13.04
N THR A 10 5.36 -9.62 11.79
CA THR A 10 6.74 -9.92 11.39
C THR A 10 7.54 -8.62 11.24
N TYR A 11 8.86 -8.74 11.02
CA TYR A 11 9.63 -7.61 10.51
C TYR A 11 9.14 -7.16 9.13
N MET A 12 9.39 -5.89 8.77
CA MET A 12 8.92 -5.29 7.52
C MET A 12 9.44 -6.04 6.28
N ASN A 13 10.69 -6.47 6.29
CA ASN A 13 11.31 -7.27 5.23
C ASN A 13 10.81 -8.73 5.18
N LEU A 14 9.95 -9.14 6.12
CA LEU A 14 9.35 -10.47 6.22
C LEU A 14 7.81 -10.42 6.11
N SER A 15 7.23 -9.29 5.67
CA SER A 15 5.77 -9.13 5.57
C SER A 15 5.07 -10.18 4.70
N GLY A 16 5.76 -10.75 3.70
CA GLY A 16 5.23 -11.82 2.86
C GLY A 16 4.91 -13.09 3.64
N LEU A 17 5.62 -13.41 4.72
CA LEU A 17 5.34 -14.57 5.57
C LEU A 17 3.96 -14.48 6.23
N GLY A 18 3.49 -13.26 6.49
CA GLY A 18 2.15 -13.04 7.03
C GLY A 18 1.03 -13.49 6.09
N LEU A 19 1.31 -13.66 4.79
CA LEU A 19 0.33 -14.09 3.79
C LEU A 19 0.18 -15.61 3.71
N GLU A 20 1.08 -16.42 4.30
CA GLU A 20 1.05 -17.88 4.16
C GLU A 20 -0.33 -18.51 4.49
N PRO A 21 -1.01 -18.15 5.61
CA PRO A 21 -2.31 -18.73 5.91
C PRO A 21 -3.41 -18.33 4.92
N LEU A 22 -3.28 -17.15 4.29
CA LEU A 22 -4.21 -16.66 3.28
C LEU A 22 -3.98 -17.35 1.92
N LEU A 23 -2.72 -17.55 1.55
CA LEU A 23 -2.34 -18.22 0.29
C LEU A 23 -2.61 -19.73 0.32
N ALA A 24 -2.70 -20.33 1.51
CA ALA A 24 -3.13 -21.71 1.67
C ALA A 24 -4.62 -21.92 1.36
N ARG A 25 -5.42 -20.85 1.24
CA ARG A 25 -6.85 -20.94 0.92
C ARG A 25 -7.06 -21.15 -0.58
N PRO A 26 -7.77 -22.21 -1.00
CA PRO A 26 -7.95 -22.51 -2.42
C PRO A 26 -8.84 -21.51 -3.17
N ASP A 27 -9.64 -20.71 -2.46
CA ASP A 27 -10.55 -19.71 -3.02
C ASP A 27 -9.93 -18.30 -3.14
N LEU A 28 -8.67 -18.13 -2.70
CA LEU A 28 -7.99 -16.86 -2.73
C LEU A 28 -7.08 -16.76 -3.97
N ASP A 29 -7.46 -15.92 -4.93
CA ASP A 29 -6.59 -15.48 -6.02
C ASP A 29 -5.98 -14.12 -5.67
N PRO A 30 -4.67 -14.02 -5.37
CA PRO A 30 -4.02 -12.76 -5.02
C PRO A 30 -4.15 -11.68 -6.09
N THR A 31 -4.35 -12.05 -7.35
CA THR A 31 -4.54 -11.10 -8.46
C THR A 31 -5.79 -10.27 -8.28
N HIS A 32 -6.83 -10.85 -7.69
CA HIS A 32 -8.16 -10.25 -7.57
C HIS A 32 -8.59 -10.00 -6.12
N HIS A 33 -8.07 -10.77 -5.17
CA HIS A 33 -8.53 -10.80 -3.78
C HIS A 33 -7.53 -10.21 -2.78
N LEU A 34 -6.36 -9.73 -3.22
CA LEU A 34 -5.35 -9.11 -2.37
C LEU A 34 -5.15 -7.63 -2.72
N LEU A 35 -5.25 -6.77 -1.71
CA LEU A 35 -4.86 -5.38 -1.74
C LEU A 35 -3.86 -5.11 -0.62
N VAL A 36 -2.65 -4.66 -0.98
CA VAL A 36 -1.60 -4.29 -0.01
C VAL A 36 -1.57 -2.77 0.18
N LEU A 37 -1.76 -2.31 1.41
CA LEU A 37 -1.58 -0.91 1.80
C LEU A 37 -0.12 -0.72 2.24
N VAL A 38 0.56 0.28 1.70
CA VAL A 38 2.00 0.46 1.90
C VAL A 38 2.37 1.93 1.81
N ASP A 39 3.34 2.39 2.59
CA ASP A 39 3.94 3.72 2.43
C ASP A 39 4.82 3.81 1.17
N ASP A 40 5.02 5.02 0.68
CA ASP A 40 5.75 5.29 -0.54
C ASP A 40 6.41 6.68 -0.51
N ALA A 41 7.72 6.68 -0.32
CA ALA A 41 8.53 7.90 -0.29
C ALA A 41 8.58 8.63 -1.64
N ALA A 42 8.23 7.97 -2.75
CA ALA A 42 8.13 8.61 -4.06
C ALA A 42 6.80 9.37 -4.27
N LEU A 43 5.84 9.22 -3.36
CA LEU A 43 4.56 9.93 -3.42
C LEU A 43 4.52 11.04 -2.36
N PRO A 44 4.01 12.24 -2.70
CA PRO A 44 3.87 13.33 -1.73
C PRO A 44 2.95 12.97 -0.57
N LEU A 45 3.27 13.45 0.63
CA LEU A 45 2.44 13.37 1.81
C LEU A 45 1.03 13.89 1.53
N GLY A 46 0.02 13.22 2.10
CA GLY A 46 -1.38 13.56 1.87
C GLY A 46 -1.93 13.09 0.53
N THR A 47 -1.18 12.26 -0.20
CA THR A 47 -1.66 11.61 -1.42
C THR A 47 -1.66 10.09 -1.26
N PHE A 48 -2.47 9.40 -2.06
CA PHE A 48 -2.35 7.96 -2.23
C PHE A 48 -2.57 7.57 -3.69
N ARG A 49 -2.15 6.36 -4.06
CA ARG A 49 -2.32 5.84 -5.42
C ARG A 49 -2.59 4.35 -5.42
N LEU A 50 -3.68 3.96 -6.07
CA LEU A 50 -3.99 2.57 -6.37
C LEU A 50 -3.23 2.09 -7.61
N ARG A 51 -2.73 0.86 -7.52
CA ARG A 51 -2.05 0.13 -8.61
C ARG A 51 -2.58 -1.29 -8.67
N ALA A 52 -2.80 -1.81 -9.87
CA ALA A 52 -3.16 -3.21 -10.08
C ALA A 52 -1.95 -4.17 -10.12
N ARG A 53 -0.75 -3.62 -10.33
CA ARG A 53 0.54 -4.34 -10.40
C ARG A 53 1.69 -3.32 -10.38
N GLY A 54 2.93 -3.80 -10.19
CA GLY A 54 4.15 -3.00 -10.34
C GLY A 54 5.37 -3.66 -9.70
N SER A 55 6.53 -3.00 -9.71
CA SER A 55 7.68 -3.43 -8.89
C SER A 55 7.53 -2.98 -7.44
N SER A 56 8.38 -3.48 -6.55
CA SER A 56 8.52 -3.01 -5.16
C SER A 56 8.92 -1.54 -5.07
N GLY A 57 9.71 -1.06 -6.05
CA GLY A 57 10.30 0.27 -6.00
C GLY A 57 11.33 0.41 -4.87
N GLY A 58 12.00 -0.68 -4.50
CA GLY A 58 12.94 -0.73 -3.38
C GLY A 58 12.28 -0.92 -2.01
N HIS A 59 10.96 -1.04 -1.94
CA HIS A 59 10.26 -1.26 -0.69
C HIS A 59 10.40 -2.72 -0.23
N HIS A 60 11.20 -2.99 0.80
CA HIS A 60 11.50 -4.36 1.29
C HIS A 60 10.25 -5.18 1.66
N GLY A 61 9.21 -4.55 2.21
CA GLY A 61 7.91 -5.21 2.44
C GLY A 61 7.23 -5.72 1.19
N LEU A 62 7.21 -4.93 0.11
CA LEU A 62 6.67 -5.37 -1.18
C LEU A 62 7.54 -6.44 -1.80
N GLU A 63 8.86 -6.39 -1.64
CA GLU A 63 9.76 -7.45 -2.11
C GLU A 63 9.47 -8.78 -1.41
N SER A 64 9.25 -8.74 -0.10
CA SER A 64 8.83 -9.90 0.69
C SER A 64 7.50 -10.48 0.19
N VAL A 65 6.52 -9.61 -0.09
CA VAL A 65 5.23 -10.03 -0.67
C VAL A 65 5.41 -10.61 -2.07
N GLU A 66 6.19 -9.98 -2.94
CA GLU A 66 6.49 -10.47 -4.30
C GLU A 66 7.15 -11.86 -4.27
N GLN A 67 8.06 -12.10 -3.32
CA GLN A 67 8.69 -13.40 -3.10
C GLN A 67 7.68 -14.46 -2.65
N ALA A 68 6.83 -14.14 -1.67
CA ALA A 68 5.81 -15.06 -1.17
C ALA A 68 4.77 -15.43 -2.25
N LEU A 69 4.43 -14.47 -3.12
CA LEU A 69 3.45 -14.68 -4.20
C LEU A 69 4.07 -15.30 -5.47
N GLY A 70 5.40 -15.21 -5.65
CA GLY A 70 6.05 -15.47 -6.93
C GLY A 70 5.56 -14.57 -8.07
N SER A 71 4.94 -13.43 -7.74
CA SER A 71 4.23 -12.56 -8.69
C SER A 71 4.21 -11.11 -8.25
N ARG A 72 4.15 -10.21 -9.24
CA ARG A 72 3.98 -8.77 -9.10
C ARG A 72 2.56 -8.28 -9.43
N VAL A 73 1.67 -9.23 -9.69
CA VAL A 73 0.31 -8.99 -10.17
C VAL A 73 -0.65 -9.11 -9.00
N TYR A 74 -0.71 -8.06 -8.19
CA TYR A 74 -1.64 -7.90 -7.08
C TYR A 74 -1.87 -6.41 -6.83
N ALA A 75 -3.02 -6.06 -6.25
CA ALA A 75 -3.38 -4.67 -6.06
C ALA A 75 -2.60 -4.04 -4.89
N ARG A 76 -2.30 -2.75 -5.00
CA ARG A 76 -1.60 -1.96 -3.98
C ARG A 76 -2.24 -0.59 -3.82
N LEU A 77 -2.40 -0.13 -2.59
CA LEU A 77 -2.70 1.24 -2.24
C LEU A 77 -1.43 1.84 -1.64
N ARG A 78 -0.74 2.68 -2.43
CA ARG A 78 0.51 3.33 -2.03
C ARG A 78 0.17 4.65 -1.35
N ILE A 79 0.66 4.87 -0.14
CA ILE A 79 0.37 6.03 0.71
C ILE A 79 1.59 6.92 0.69
N GLY A 80 1.44 8.15 0.22
CA GLY A 80 2.55 9.08 0.11
C GLY A 80 3.04 9.53 1.47
N ILE A 81 4.35 9.40 1.66
CA ILE A 81 5.05 9.88 2.85
C ILE A 81 6.15 10.89 2.50
N GLY A 82 6.46 11.08 1.21
CA GLY A 82 7.52 11.97 0.74
C GLY A 82 7.09 13.45 0.61
N PRO A 83 7.94 14.29 0.01
CA PRO A 83 9.27 13.97 -0.45
C PRO A 83 10.22 13.67 0.72
N VAL A 84 11.23 12.84 0.46
CA VAL A 84 12.34 12.64 1.40
C VAL A 84 13.14 13.96 1.44
N PRO A 85 13.38 14.54 2.62
CA PRO A 85 14.22 15.73 2.75
C PRO A 85 15.64 15.50 2.21
N ASP A 86 16.24 16.52 1.58
CA ASP A 86 17.55 16.43 0.93
C ASP A 86 18.71 16.11 1.90
N ASP A 87 18.52 16.38 3.20
CA ASP A 87 19.48 16.11 4.27
C ASP A 87 19.42 14.66 4.79
N VAL A 88 18.44 13.87 4.36
CA VAL A 88 18.37 12.44 4.66
C VAL A 88 19.33 11.68 3.76
N VAL A 89 20.35 11.06 4.38
CA VAL A 89 21.32 10.21 3.69
C VAL A 89 20.82 8.76 3.54
N ASP A 90 20.16 8.23 4.57
CA ASP A 90 19.58 6.89 4.56
C ASP A 90 18.05 6.95 4.58
N LEU A 91 17.43 6.38 3.54
CA LEU A 91 15.97 6.28 3.45
C LEU A 91 15.36 5.53 4.63
N ALA A 92 16.10 4.58 5.23
CA ALA A 92 15.66 3.84 6.40
C ALA A 92 15.37 4.78 7.58
N ASP A 93 16.21 5.80 7.80
CA ASP A 93 16.01 6.76 8.89
C ASP A 93 14.72 7.56 8.70
N PHE A 94 14.42 7.93 7.45
CA PHE A 94 13.19 8.65 7.12
C PHE A 94 11.93 7.81 7.35
N VAL A 95 11.89 6.56 6.86
CA VAL A 95 10.70 5.71 7.00
C VAL A 95 10.46 5.22 8.43
N LEU A 96 11.50 5.20 9.26
CA LEU A 96 11.41 4.82 10.68
C LEU A 96 11.13 6.02 11.60
N ALA A 97 11.26 7.25 11.10
CA ALA A 97 10.99 8.45 11.86
C ALA A 97 9.49 8.61 12.17
N PRO A 98 9.12 9.14 13.35
CA PRO A 98 7.74 9.47 13.63
C PRO A 98 7.30 10.69 12.82
N PHE A 99 6.05 10.67 12.35
CA PHE A 99 5.43 11.85 11.76
C PHE A 99 5.33 13.01 12.77
N ALA A 100 5.66 14.21 12.32
CA ALA A 100 5.36 15.42 13.05
C ALA A 100 3.83 15.60 13.19
N PRO A 101 3.33 16.34 14.20
CA PRO A 101 1.90 16.50 14.42
C PRO A 101 1.10 17.00 13.20
N PRO A 102 1.60 17.96 12.38
CA PRO A 102 0.92 18.37 11.16
C PRO A 102 0.86 17.26 10.10
N GLU A 103 1.93 16.50 9.93
CA GLU A 103 1.99 15.41 8.95
C GLU A 103 1.03 14.29 9.33
N ALA A 104 1.00 13.94 10.62
CA ALA A 104 0.05 12.97 11.15
C ALA A 104 -1.40 13.44 10.99
N ALA A 105 -1.67 14.76 11.08
CA ALA A 105 -3.00 15.31 10.81
C ALA A 105 -3.38 15.15 9.33
N THR A 106 -2.47 15.49 8.41
CA THR A 106 -2.66 15.28 6.97
C THR A 106 -2.96 13.82 6.62
N LEU A 107 -2.25 12.86 7.22
CA LEU A 107 -2.52 11.45 7.00
C LEU A 107 -3.88 11.01 7.57
N ARG A 108 -4.28 11.52 8.74
CA ARG A 108 -5.61 11.23 9.32
C ARG A 108 -6.74 11.75 8.43
N GLU A 109 -6.58 12.92 7.82
CA GLU A 109 -7.55 13.48 6.87
C GLU A 109 -7.67 12.63 5.59
N LEU A 110 -6.63 11.88 5.24
CA LEU A 110 -6.61 10.99 4.08
C LEU A 110 -7.35 9.66 4.33
N VAL A 111 -7.47 9.22 5.59
CA VAL A 111 -8.05 7.92 5.96
C VAL A 111 -9.45 7.69 5.39
N PRO A 112 -10.42 8.63 5.48
CA PRO A 112 -11.75 8.43 4.91
C PRO A 112 -11.71 8.16 3.40
N GLN A 113 -10.91 8.91 2.64
CA GLN A 113 -10.79 8.72 1.19
C GLN A 113 -10.12 7.38 0.83
N MET A 114 -9.15 6.94 1.62
CA MET A 114 -8.56 5.61 1.46
C MET A 114 -9.58 4.51 1.78
N GLY A 115 -10.41 4.70 2.80
CA GLY A 115 -11.53 3.82 3.14
C GLY A 115 -12.48 3.66 1.95
N ASP A 116 -12.98 4.77 1.40
CA ASP A 116 -13.85 4.77 0.22
C ASP A 116 -13.20 4.08 -0.99
N ALA A 117 -11.88 4.26 -1.17
CA ALA A 117 -11.12 3.62 -2.25
C ALA A 117 -11.03 2.10 -2.07
N VAL A 118 -10.81 1.63 -0.84
CA VAL A 118 -10.80 0.20 -0.49
C VAL A 118 -12.20 -0.40 -0.68
N GLU A 119 -13.25 0.28 -0.23
CA GLU A 119 -14.64 -0.18 -0.41
C GLU A 119 -15.02 -0.28 -1.89
N CYS A 120 -14.67 0.72 -2.70
CA CYS A 120 -14.87 0.67 -4.14
C CYS A 120 -14.06 -0.46 -4.79
N TRP A 121 -12.83 -0.73 -4.34
CA TRP A 121 -12.07 -1.88 -4.83
C TRP A 121 -12.77 -3.21 -4.51
N VAL A 122 -13.26 -3.38 -3.28
CA VAL A 122 -13.99 -4.59 -2.85
C VAL A 122 -15.29 -4.77 -3.66
N ALA A 123 -16.03 -3.69 -3.92
CA ALA A 123 -17.34 -3.76 -4.57
C ALA A 123 -17.27 -3.79 -6.11
N GLU A 124 -16.34 -3.04 -6.70
CA GLU A 124 -16.32 -2.74 -8.14
C GLU A 124 -15.00 -3.13 -8.83
N GLY A 125 -14.00 -3.58 -8.08
CA GLY A 125 -12.71 -4.02 -8.59
C GLY A 125 -11.70 -2.89 -8.84
N ILE A 126 -10.45 -3.29 -9.06
CA ILE A 126 -9.29 -2.36 -9.09
C ILE A 126 -9.36 -1.32 -10.19
N GLN A 127 -9.93 -1.63 -11.36
CA GLN A 127 -10.03 -0.66 -12.45
C GLN A 127 -10.98 0.50 -12.11
N ARG A 128 -12.13 0.20 -11.50
CA ARG A 128 -13.10 1.22 -11.07
C ARG A 128 -12.53 2.08 -9.95
N ALA A 129 -11.94 1.45 -8.95
CA ALA A 129 -11.29 2.15 -7.84
C ALA A 129 -10.14 3.05 -8.34
N MET A 130 -9.26 2.55 -9.21
CA MET A 130 -8.20 3.37 -9.81
C MET A 130 -8.76 4.57 -10.58
N ASN A 131 -9.77 4.39 -11.42
CA ASN A 131 -10.34 5.47 -12.22
C ASN A 131 -11.01 6.55 -11.37
N ARG A 132 -11.59 6.18 -10.23
CA ARG A 132 -12.29 7.09 -9.34
C ARG A 132 -11.36 7.82 -8.36
N PHE A 133 -10.36 7.13 -7.82
CA PHE A 133 -9.58 7.64 -6.69
C PHE A 133 -8.14 8.01 -7.02
N ASN A 134 -7.56 7.51 -8.12
CA ASN A 134 -6.28 8.06 -8.57
C ASN A 134 -6.55 9.44 -9.14
N GLN A 135 -6.37 10.47 -8.30
CA GLN A 135 -6.52 11.85 -8.73
C GLN A 135 -5.69 12.09 -9.99
N LYS A 136 -6.33 12.56 -11.06
CA LYS A 136 -5.62 13.39 -12.03
C LYS A 136 -5.46 14.72 -11.32
N LYS A 137 -4.24 15.09 -10.93
CA LYS A 137 -3.96 16.52 -10.82
C LYS A 137 -4.30 17.08 -12.20
N LEU A 138 -5.38 17.87 -12.30
CA LEU A 138 -5.42 18.87 -13.35
C LEU A 138 -4.33 19.85 -12.94
N ASP A 139 -3.31 19.94 -13.79
CA ASP A 139 -2.31 21.00 -13.72
C ASP A 139 -2.98 22.38 -13.73
#